data_AF-A0A9D1BYE2-F1
#
_entry.id   AF-A0A9D1BYE2-F1
#
_cell.length_a   1.000
_cell.length_b   1.000
_cell.length_c   1.000
_cell.angle_alpha   90.00
_cell.angle_beta   90.00
_cell.angle_gamma   90.00
#
_symmetry.space_group_name_H-M   'P 1'
#
loop_
_entity.id
_entity.type
_entity.pdbx_description
1 polymer ?
#
loop_
_entity_poly.entity_id
_entity_poly.type
_entity_poly.pdbx_seq_one_letter_code
_entity_poly.pdbx_strand_id
1 'polypeptide(L)'
;LQYKYTRGSWDRVEKWGWLVGFANRTITPTWGTSGAMTVADVVHNWRDPLVVAVGPEPGATAFDVNGPITATFNRPLDPATVNAATVRVNDGAVTGTVAWISPTVYFTPAVPLDPHGRYQVRLTGGLRDAEDGVPLQREVTWIFGWHRVYLPLALQRN
;
A
#
# COMPACT_ATOMS: atom_id res chain seq x y z
N LEU A 1 -5.89 -32.42 -9.81
CA LEU A 1 -6.51 -31.46 -8.86
C LEU A 1 -6.37 -30.06 -9.43
N GLN A 2 -7.36 -29.20 -9.17
CA GLN A 2 -7.27 -27.77 -9.44
C GLN A 2 -7.38 -27.01 -8.14
N TYR A 3 -6.57 -25.97 -7.96
CA TYR A 3 -6.55 -25.18 -6.72
C TYR A 3 -6.06 -23.76 -6.98
N LYS A 4 -6.25 -22.89 -5.98
CA LYS A 4 -5.80 -21.51 -6.00
C LYS A 4 -5.53 -21.05 -4.57
N TYR A 5 -4.49 -20.26 -4.37
CA TYR A 5 -4.20 -19.68 -3.06
C TYR A 5 -5.11 -18.48 -2.76
N THR A 6 -5.62 -18.42 -1.53
CA THR A 6 -6.42 -17.30 -1.02
C THR A 6 -6.02 -16.97 0.42
N ARG A 7 -6.08 -15.67 0.79
CA ARG A 7 -5.98 -15.20 2.18
C ARG A 7 -7.37 -14.99 2.80
N GLY A 8 -8.25 -15.99 2.66
CA GLY A 8 -9.56 -16.07 3.32
C GLY A 8 -10.75 -15.52 2.54
N SER A 9 -10.54 -14.81 1.43
CA SER A 9 -11.63 -14.34 0.57
C SER A 9 -11.21 -14.27 -0.90
N TRP A 10 -12.20 -14.16 -1.79
CA TRP A 10 -11.96 -14.03 -3.24
C TRP A 10 -11.29 -12.71 -3.64
N ASP A 11 -11.39 -11.68 -2.81
CA ASP A 11 -10.71 -10.40 -3.01
C ASP A 11 -9.20 -10.49 -2.71
N ARG A 12 -8.77 -11.54 -2.00
CA ARG A 12 -7.38 -11.78 -1.60
C ARG A 12 -6.85 -13.08 -2.19
N VAL A 13 -7.28 -13.37 -3.41
CA VAL A 13 -6.88 -14.55 -4.16
C VAL A 13 -5.61 -14.24 -4.97
N GLU A 14 -4.74 -15.23 -5.18
CA GLU A 14 -3.60 -15.03 -6.07
C GLU A 14 -4.05 -14.60 -7.47
N LYS A 15 -3.32 -13.68 -8.09
CA LYS A 15 -3.59 -13.22 -9.45
C LYS A 15 -2.30 -12.75 -10.10
N TRP A 16 -1.80 -13.54 -11.04
CA TRP A 16 -0.55 -13.30 -11.76
C TRP A 16 -0.50 -14.11 -13.06
N GLY A 17 0.05 -13.53 -14.12
CA GLY A 17 0.20 -14.20 -15.41
C GLY A 17 -1.14 -14.75 -15.92
N TRP A 18 -1.22 -16.06 -16.11
CA TRP A 18 -2.45 -16.74 -16.56
C TRP A 18 -3.44 -17.07 -15.44
N LEU A 19 -3.05 -16.96 -14.16
CA LEU A 19 -3.90 -17.26 -12.99
C LEU A 19 -4.89 -16.11 -12.69
N VAL A 20 -5.65 -15.70 -13.70
CA VAL A 20 -6.62 -14.59 -13.64
C VAL A 20 -8.06 -15.12 -13.63
N GLY A 21 -8.99 -14.35 -13.05
CA GLY A 21 -10.40 -14.75 -12.95
C GLY A 21 -10.55 -16.14 -12.32
N PHE A 22 -11.28 -17.02 -13.01
CA PHE A 22 -11.54 -18.41 -12.60
C PHE A 22 -10.44 -19.41 -12.96
N ALA A 23 -9.32 -18.98 -13.57
CA ALA A 23 -8.20 -19.87 -13.83
C ALA A 23 -7.56 -20.33 -12.51
N ASN A 24 -7.33 -21.64 -12.43
CA ASN A 24 -6.77 -22.36 -11.28
C ASN A 24 -5.45 -23.02 -11.66
N ARG A 25 -4.54 -23.14 -10.69
CA ARG A 25 -3.39 -24.04 -10.79
C ARG A 25 -3.88 -25.46 -11.02
N THR A 26 -3.08 -26.25 -11.73
CA THR A 26 -3.37 -27.67 -11.95
C THR A 26 -2.18 -28.50 -11.46
N ILE A 27 -2.47 -29.55 -10.71
CA ILE A 27 -1.50 -30.57 -10.32
C ILE A 27 -2.04 -31.95 -10.64
N THR A 28 -1.17 -32.83 -11.15
CA THR A 28 -1.44 -34.25 -11.34
C THR A 28 -0.78 -35.01 -10.19
N PRO A 29 -1.54 -35.50 -9.20
CA PRO A 29 -0.97 -36.23 -8.08
C PRO A 29 -0.28 -37.50 -8.56
N THR A 30 0.92 -37.77 -8.03
CA THR A 30 1.61 -39.04 -8.20
C THR A 30 1.84 -39.66 -6.83
N TRP A 31 1.59 -40.96 -6.68
CA TRP A 31 1.66 -41.64 -5.38
C TRP A 31 3.04 -42.22 -5.06
N GLY A 32 3.92 -42.38 -6.06
CA GLY A 32 5.26 -42.94 -5.87
C GLY A 32 5.28 -44.27 -5.10
N THR A 33 6.42 -44.64 -4.54
CA THR A 33 6.56 -45.83 -3.68
C THR A 33 6.29 -45.55 -2.20
N SER A 34 6.38 -44.29 -1.76
CA SER A 34 6.18 -43.87 -0.37
C SER A 34 4.78 -43.35 -0.05
N GLY A 35 3.92 -43.16 -1.07
CA GLY A 35 2.60 -42.53 -0.90
C GLY A 35 2.65 -41.01 -0.68
N ALA A 36 3.84 -40.41 -0.64
CA ALA A 36 4.04 -38.98 -0.39
C ALA A 36 4.43 -38.22 -1.66
N MET A 37 3.86 -37.03 -1.84
CA MET A 37 4.19 -36.09 -2.91
C MET A 37 4.47 -34.72 -2.30
N THR A 38 5.63 -34.14 -2.57
CA THR A 38 5.97 -32.76 -2.20
C THR A 38 5.57 -31.81 -3.32
N VAL A 39 4.89 -30.72 -2.97
CA VAL A 39 4.50 -29.66 -3.91
C VAL A 39 5.11 -28.34 -3.42
N ALA A 40 5.81 -27.64 -4.32
CA ALA A 40 6.40 -26.34 -4.03
C ALA A 40 5.79 -25.29 -4.97
N ASP A 41 5.17 -24.27 -4.39
CA ASP A 41 4.48 -23.21 -5.11
C ASP A 41 4.91 -21.83 -4.60
N VAL A 42 4.85 -20.83 -5.48
CA VAL A 42 5.08 -19.43 -5.16
C VAL A 42 3.87 -18.60 -5.60
N VAL A 43 3.33 -17.79 -4.69
CA VAL A 43 2.31 -16.78 -5.00
C VAL A 43 3.00 -15.48 -5.35
N HIS A 44 2.98 -15.11 -6.64
CA HIS A 44 3.70 -13.92 -7.13
C HIS A 44 2.97 -12.60 -6.85
N ASN A 45 1.64 -12.59 -6.93
CA ASN A 45 0.85 -11.37 -6.74
C ASN A 45 -0.59 -11.71 -6.32
N TRP A 46 -1.30 -10.74 -5.73
CA TRP A 46 -2.42 -11.00 -4.82
C TRP A 46 -3.82 -10.48 -5.18
N ARG A 47 -4.21 -10.17 -6.41
CA ARG A 47 -5.51 -9.49 -6.74
C ARG A 47 -5.81 -8.13 -6.04
N ASP A 48 -5.61 -7.96 -4.74
CA ASP A 48 -5.76 -6.67 -4.06
C ASP A 48 -4.58 -5.72 -4.36
N PRO A 49 -4.84 -4.41 -4.41
CA PRO A 49 -3.78 -3.43 -4.54
C PRO A 49 -2.97 -3.37 -3.24
N LEU A 50 -1.65 -3.40 -3.38
CA LEU A 50 -0.68 -3.30 -2.29
C LEU A 50 0.28 -2.16 -2.57
N VAL A 51 0.55 -1.36 -1.54
CA VAL A 51 1.61 -0.34 -1.59
C VAL A 51 2.95 -1.05 -1.46
N VAL A 52 3.84 -0.84 -2.44
CA VAL A 52 5.16 -1.47 -2.51
C VAL A 52 6.30 -0.49 -2.22
N ALA A 53 6.05 0.80 -2.38
CA ALA A 53 6.99 1.86 -2.02
C ALA A 53 6.24 3.15 -1.68
N VAL A 54 6.82 3.98 -0.82
CA VAL A 54 6.30 5.31 -0.47
C VAL A 54 7.43 6.34 -0.42
N GLY A 55 7.09 7.60 -0.66
CA GLY A 55 8.01 8.74 -0.56
C GLY A 55 7.31 9.95 0.05
N PRO A 56 7.96 10.72 0.94
CA PRO A 56 9.16 10.36 1.69
C PRO A 56 8.99 9.06 2.48
N GLU A 57 10.10 8.38 2.74
CA GLU A 57 10.10 7.12 3.50
C GLU A 57 9.61 7.33 4.94
N PRO A 58 9.04 6.30 5.58
CA PRO A 58 8.62 6.38 6.98
C PRO A 58 9.80 6.79 7.88
N GLY A 59 9.63 7.87 8.63
CA GLY A 59 10.65 8.42 9.53
C GLY A 59 11.68 9.35 8.87
N ALA A 60 11.60 9.59 7.56
CA ALA A 60 12.52 10.51 6.89
C ALA A 60 12.41 11.94 7.47
N THR A 61 13.54 12.52 7.90
CA THR A 61 13.62 13.90 8.42
C THR A 61 14.07 14.91 7.37
N ALA A 62 14.74 14.44 6.31
CA ALA A 62 15.08 15.21 5.13
C ALA A 62 14.09 14.85 4.00
N PHE A 63 13.36 15.85 3.51
CA PHE A 63 12.41 15.72 2.43
C PHE A 63 12.33 17.03 1.65
N ASP A 64 11.94 16.95 0.37
CA ASP A 64 11.69 18.14 -0.42
C ASP A 64 10.37 18.78 0.02
N VAL A 65 10.46 20.00 0.56
CA VAL A 65 9.29 20.75 1.05
C VAL A 65 8.32 21.14 -0.07
N ASN A 66 8.78 21.16 -1.33
CA ASN A 66 7.94 21.40 -2.50
C ASN A 66 7.64 20.10 -3.28
N GLY A 67 8.26 18.99 -2.86
CA GLY A 67 8.17 17.71 -3.55
C GLY A 67 6.84 16.99 -3.30
N PRO A 68 6.42 16.13 -4.23
CA PRO A 68 5.22 15.33 -4.02
C PRO A 68 5.47 14.23 -2.97
N ILE A 69 4.42 13.91 -2.24
CA ILE A 69 4.30 12.68 -1.46
C ILE A 69 3.81 11.60 -2.41
N THR A 70 4.47 10.44 -2.43
CA THR A 70 4.21 9.37 -3.39
C THR A 70 3.87 8.04 -2.73
N ALA A 71 3.05 7.24 -3.41
CA ALA A 71 2.80 5.85 -3.06
C ALA A 71 2.69 5.00 -4.33
N THR A 72 3.59 4.04 -4.49
CA THR A 72 3.63 3.13 -5.63
C THR A 72 2.94 1.82 -5.29
N PHE A 73 2.09 1.34 -6.20
CA PHE A 73 1.30 0.14 -6.03
C PHE A 73 1.83 -1.02 -6.89
N ASN A 74 1.55 -2.26 -6.47
CA ASN A 74 1.86 -3.48 -7.23
C ASN A 74 0.96 -3.71 -8.46
N ARG A 75 -0.05 -2.85 -8.67
CA ARG A 75 -1.02 -2.95 -9.76
C ARG A 75 -1.64 -1.59 -10.08
N PRO A 76 -2.25 -1.43 -11.27
CA PRO A 76 -2.98 -0.23 -11.61
C PRO A 76 -4.20 0.01 -10.69
N LEU A 77 -4.43 1.28 -10.33
CA LEU A 77 -5.61 1.72 -9.59
C LEU A 77 -6.66 2.33 -10.52
N ASP A 78 -7.93 2.26 -10.13
CA ASP A 78 -9.01 3.01 -10.77
C ASP A 78 -8.81 4.52 -10.48
N PRO A 79 -8.52 5.34 -11.51
CA PRO A 79 -8.29 6.78 -11.34
C PRO A 79 -9.44 7.52 -10.65
N ALA A 80 -10.69 7.05 -10.79
CA ALA A 80 -11.84 7.68 -10.14
C ALA A 80 -11.78 7.56 -8.61
N THR A 81 -11.10 6.52 -8.11
CA THR A 81 -10.92 6.29 -6.67
C THR A 81 -9.71 7.01 -6.08
N VAL A 82 -8.80 7.51 -6.92
CA VAL A 82 -7.57 8.20 -6.50
C VAL A 82 -7.85 9.70 -6.38
N ASN A 83 -8.23 10.15 -5.18
CA ASN A 83 -8.66 11.54 -4.93
C ASN A 83 -8.39 11.98 -3.49
N ALA A 84 -8.72 13.23 -3.14
CA ALA A 84 -8.46 13.81 -1.83
C ALA A 84 -9.23 13.14 -0.66
N ALA A 85 -10.28 12.36 -0.95
CA ALA A 85 -10.98 11.60 0.09
C ALA A 85 -10.22 10.32 0.47
N THR A 86 -9.47 9.74 -0.47
CA THR A 86 -8.75 8.46 -0.32
C THR A 86 -7.25 8.62 -0.08
N VAL A 87 -6.67 9.77 -0.44
CA VAL A 87 -5.26 10.12 -0.21
C VAL A 87 -5.22 11.38 0.67
N ARG A 88 -4.85 11.21 1.94
CA ARG A 88 -4.91 12.28 2.94
C ARG A 88 -3.56 12.51 3.59
N VAL A 89 -3.23 13.77 3.84
CA VAL A 89 -2.05 14.18 4.61
C VAL A 89 -2.51 14.99 5.83
N ASN A 90 -2.10 14.56 7.03
CA ASN A 90 -2.62 15.01 8.32
C ASN A 90 -4.15 15.03 8.35
N ASP A 91 -4.75 13.91 7.92
CA ASP A 91 -6.20 13.69 7.79
C ASP A 91 -6.95 14.78 6.97
N GLY A 92 -6.24 15.47 6.07
CA GLY A 92 -6.77 16.50 5.17
C GLY A 92 -6.41 17.94 5.58
N ALA A 93 -5.70 18.12 6.70
CA ALA A 93 -5.24 19.44 7.12
C ALA A 93 -4.18 20.02 6.17
N VAL A 94 -3.35 19.16 5.55
CA VAL A 94 -2.49 19.57 4.44
C VAL A 94 -3.29 19.42 3.15
N THR A 95 -3.58 20.54 2.50
CA THR A 95 -4.28 20.57 1.21
C THR A 95 -3.30 20.35 0.05
N GLY A 96 -3.81 19.83 -1.06
CA GLY A 96 -2.99 19.51 -2.21
C GLY A 96 -3.79 18.91 -3.35
N THR A 97 -3.12 18.65 -4.46
CA THR A 97 -3.69 17.94 -5.60
C THR A 97 -3.26 16.48 -5.57
N VAL A 98 -4.19 15.60 -5.93
CA VAL A 98 -3.92 14.16 -6.06
C VAL A 98 -3.90 13.83 -7.55
N ALA A 99 -2.83 13.17 -7.99
CA ALA A 99 -2.68 12.68 -9.35
C ALA A 99 -2.30 11.20 -9.35
N TRP A 100 -2.70 10.50 -10.40
CA TRP A 100 -2.35 9.11 -10.64
C TRP A 100 -1.58 8.99 -11.95
N ILE A 101 -0.33 8.53 -11.85
CA ILE A 101 0.50 8.19 -13.00
C ILE A 101 0.98 6.76 -12.75
N SER A 102 0.31 5.80 -13.40
CA SER A 102 0.47 4.38 -13.09
C SER A 102 1.95 3.95 -13.06
N PRO A 103 2.40 3.23 -12.02
CA PRO A 103 1.63 2.69 -10.89
C PRO A 103 1.73 3.54 -9.60
N THR A 104 1.94 4.85 -9.70
CA THR A 104 2.23 5.73 -8.56
C THR A 104 1.17 6.82 -8.37
N VAL A 105 0.68 6.93 -7.13
CA VAL A 105 -0.11 8.06 -6.64
C VAL A 105 0.83 9.18 -6.24
N TYR A 106 0.49 10.40 -6.63
CA TYR A 106 1.19 11.62 -6.26
C TYR A 106 0.24 12.53 -5.50
N PHE A 107 0.67 13.04 -4.36
CA PHE A 107 0.03 14.13 -3.64
C PHE A 107 0.98 15.32 -3.65
N THR A 108 0.60 16.40 -4.32
CA THR A 108 1.38 17.64 -4.37
C THR A 108 0.78 18.65 -3.39
N PRO A 109 1.48 19.00 -2.30
CA PRO A 109 1.00 20.01 -1.36
C PRO A 109 0.71 21.34 -2.07
N ALA A 110 -0.40 22.00 -1.70
CA ALA A 110 -0.78 23.29 -2.28
C ALA A 110 0.12 24.45 -1.79
N VAL A 111 0.73 24.26 -0.61
CA VAL A 111 1.69 25.16 0.03
C VAL A 111 2.92 24.33 0.42
N PRO A 112 4.14 24.88 0.33
CA PRO A 112 5.34 24.17 0.77
C PRO A 112 5.21 23.65 2.20
N LEU A 113 5.70 22.43 2.43
CA LEU A 113 5.73 21.81 3.76
C LEU A 113 6.72 22.56 4.67
N ASP A 114 6.44 22.55 5.97
CA ASP A 114 7.39 22.98 7.00
C ASP A 114 8.53 21.96 7.08
N PRO A 115 9.81 22.35 6.88
CA PRO A 115 10.95 21.44 6.96
C PRO A 115 11.13 20.83 8.37
N HIS A 116 10.53 21.43 9.40
CA HIS A 116 10.49 20.93 10.78
C HIS A 116 9.13 20.33 11.16
N GLY A 117 8.25 20.18 10.18
CA GLY A 117 6.92 19.60 10.34
C GLY A 117 6.94 18.08 10.53
N ARG A 118 5.78 17.56 10.95
CA ARG A 118 5.48 16.12 11.03
C ARG A 118 4.24 15.83 10.21
N TYR A 119 4.34 14.85 9.32
CA TYR A 119 3.31 14.56 8.33
C TYR A 119 2.92 13.09 8.38
N GLN A 120 1.65 12.83 8.68
CA GLN A 120 1.02 11.54 8.59
C GLN A 120 0.26 11.43 7.27
N VAL A 121 0.59 10.45 6.46
CA VAL A 121 -0.12 10.15 5.22
C VAL A 121 -1.00 8.94 5.44
N ARG A 122 -2.25 9.01 4.96
CA ARG A 122 -3.24 7.93 5.04
C ARG A 122 -3.80 7.65 3.65
N LEU A 123 -3.70 6.39 3.23
CA LEU A 123 -4.39 5.84 2.07
C LEU A 123 -5.53 4.96 2.59
N THR A 124 -6.77 5.31 2.24
CA THR A 124 -7.96 4.66 2.80
C THR A 124 -8.37 3.44 1.99
N GLY A 125 -9.25 2.60 2.56
CA GLY A 125 -9.85 1.46 1.87
C GLY A 125 -10.78 1.83 0.71
N GLY A 126 -10.96 3.13 0.41
CA GLY A 126 -11.70 3.61 -0.75
C GLY A 126 -10.94 3.49 -2.07
N LEU A 127 -9.61 3.33 -2.04
CA LEU A 127 -8.81 3.03 -3.23
C LEU A 127 -9.15 1.65 -3.77
N ARG A 128 -9.30 1.53 -5.09
CA ARG A 128 -9.61 0.26 -5.77
C ARG A 128 -8.65 0.01 -6.92
N ASP A 129 -8.37 -1.27 -7.19
CA ASP A 129 -7.64 -1.62 -8.42
C ASP A 129 -8.51 -1.38 -9.66
N ALA A 130 -7.84 -1.11 -10.79
CA ALA A 130 -8.52 -0.80 -12.06
C ALA A 130 -9.14 -2.02 -12.75
N GLU A 131 -8.66 -3.23 -12.44
CA GLU A 131 -8.98 -4.43 -13.19
C GLU A 131 -10.26 -5.10 -12.68
N ASP A 132 -10.40 -5.19 -11.35
CA ASP A 132 -11.46 -5.93 -10.68
C ASP A 132 -12.29 -5.08 -9.69
N GLY A 133 -11.87 -3.85 -9.42
CA GLY A 133 -12.49 -2.98 -8.42
C GLY A 133 -12.32 -3.47 -6.97
N VAL A 134 -11.35 -4.36 -6.72
CA VAL A 134 -10.99 -4.84 -5.39
C VAL A 134 -10.44 -3.68 -4.57
N PRO A 135 -11.00 -3.43 -3.37
CA PRO A 135 -10.54 -2.33 -2.54
C PRO A 135 -9.18 -2.66 -1.91
N LEU A 136 -8.44 -1.61 -1.57
CA LEU A 136 -7.31 -1.69 -0.66
C LEU A 136 -7.79 -2.31 0.66
N GLN A 137 -7.31 -3.52 0.95
CA GLN A 137 -7.88 -4.36 2.02
C GLN A 137 -7.62 -3.83 3.42
N ARG A 138 -6.59 -2.99 3.59
CA ARG A 138 -6.22 -2.34 4.84
C ARG A 138 -5.69 -0.95 4.54
N GLU A 139 -6.14 0.03 5.32
CA GLU A 139 -5.58 1.37 5.23
C GLU A 139 -4.07 1.35 5.43
N VAL A 140 -3.37 2.10 4.59
CA VAL A 140 -1.92 2.30 4.71
C VAL A 140 -1.70 3.65 5.35
N THR A 141 -0.86 3.67 6.38
CA THR A 141 -0.48 4.91 7.07
C THR A 141 1.01 4.89 7.31
N TRP A 142 1.66 6.01 7.00
CA TRP A 142 3.04 6.25 7.37
C TRP A 142 3.22 7.69 7.82
N ILE A 143 4.34 7.94 8.50
CA ILE A 143 4.67 9.25 9.04
C ILE A 143 6.09 9.57 8.63
N PHE A 144 6.33 10.79 8.16
CA PHE A 144 7.65 11.37 7.96
C PHE A 144 7.74 12.74 8.64
N GLY A 145 8.94 13.30 8.68
CA GLY A 145 9.25 14.55 9.35
C GLY A 145 9.66 14.39 10.82
N TRP A 146 9.79 15.53 11.49
CA TRP A 146 10.42 15.58 12.81
C TRP A 146 9.51 15.05 13.90
N HIS A 147 10.08 14.26 14.80
CA HIS A 147 9.41 13.89 16.05
C HIS A 147 9.74 14.94 17.12
N ARG A 148 8.71 15.52 17.74
CA ARG A 148 8.89 16.32 18.95
C ARG A 148 8.99 15.36 20.14
N VAL A 149 10.19 15.24 20.71
CA VAL A 149 10.39 14.58 22.00
C VAL A 149 10.30 15.66 23.07
N TYR A 150 9.26 15.61 23.90
CA TYR A 150 9.21 16.42 25.11
C TYR A 150 9.94 15.66 26.21
N LEU A 151 11.12 16.15 26.60
CA LEU A 151 11.79 15.67 27.82
C LEU A 151 10.97 16.13 29.03
N PRO A 152 10.65 15.24 29.99
CA PRO A 152 10.06 15.70 31.24
C PRO A 152 11.07 16.62 31.94
N LEU A 153 10.66 17.87 32.21
CA LEU A 153 11.46 18.82 32.97
C LEU A 153 11.50 18.36 34.43
N ALA A 154 12.54 17.65 34.82
CA ALA A 154 12.81 17.35 36.22
C ALA A 154 13.45 18.58 36.88
N LEU A 155 12.65 19.44 37.53
CA LEU A 155 13.18 20.40 38.50
C LEU A 155 13.65 19.60 39.73
N GLN A 156 14.96 19.37 39.88
CA GLN A 156 15.51 19.05 41.19
C GLN A 156 15.44 20.34 42.04
N ARG A 157 14.60 20.30 43.09
CA ARG A 157 14.72 21.27 44.18
C ARG A 157 15.94 20.91 45.00
N ASN A 158 16.85 21.87 45.17
CA ASN A 158 17.93 21.83 46.16
C ASN A 158 17.35 21.89 47.58
#